data_AF-A0A010JRZ9-F1
#
_entry.id   AF-A0A010JRZ9-F1
#
_cell.length_a   1.000
_cell.length_b   1.000
_cell.length_c   1.000
_cell.angle_alpha   90.00
_cell.angle_beta   90.00
_cell.angle_gamma   90.00
#
_symmetry.space_group_name_H-M   'P 1'
#
loop_
_entity.id
_entity.type
_entity.pdbx_description
1 polymer ?
#
loop_
_entity_poly.entity_id
_entity_poly.type
_entity_poly.pdbx_seq_one_letter_code
_entity_poly.pdbx_strand_id
1 'polypeptide(L)'
;MKYIIGVLCVAYFPTYSFAEQLLDYTNTAVPSVPKSVGNDNKYKHVGTNEQEQDLNFIHLFLNISINSNASEDLVAVKQSKDGKLYIRSSALKTLRLKMDEHIPDNQWVCINDLNGIQ
;
A
#
# COMPACT_ATOMS: atom_id res chain seq x y z
N MET A 1 57.47 26.89 -34.23
CA MET A 1 56.13 26.88 -33.60
C MET A 1 55.43 25.59 -34.00
N LYS A 2 55.16 24.67 -33.07
CA LYS A 2 54.41 23.43 -33.33
C LYS A 2 53.11 23.50 -32.54
N TYR A 3 51.98 23.46 -33.23
CA TYR A 3 50.65 23.46 -32.61
C TYR A 3 50.15 22.02 -32.51
N ILE A 4 49.60 21.66 -31.36
CA ILE A 4 48.93 20.38 -31.14
C ILE A 4 47.43 20.67 -31.17
N ILE A 5 46.73 20.04 -32.12
CA ILE A 5 45.27 20.13 -32.24
C ILE A 5 44.71 18.81 -31.71
N GLY A 6 44.03 18.87 -30.57
CA GLY A 6 43.29 17.75 -29.99
C GLY A 6 41.82 17.87 -30.37
N VAL A 7 41.29 16.87 -31.07
CA VAL A 7 39.86 16.73 -31.36
C VAL A 7 39.27 15.74 -30.37
N LEU A 8 38.28 16.20 -29.59
CA LEU A 8 37.53 15.38 -28.64
C LEU A 8 36.18 15.03 -29.27
N CYS A 9 36.03 13.78 -29.73
CA CYS A 9 34.74 13.26 -30.20
C CYS A 9 33.96 12.68 -29.00
N VAL A 10 32.83 13.31 -28.67
CA VAL A 10 31.87 12.79 -27.70
C VAL A 10 30.80 12.01 -28.46
N ALA A 11 30.80 10.68 -28.34
CA ALA A 11 29.74 9.84 -28.87
C ALA A 11 28.59 9.78 -27.87
N TYR A 12 27.43 10.30 -28.25
CA TYR A 12 26.19 10.19 -27.48
C TYR A 12 25.44 8.93 -27.93
N PHE A 13 25.34 7.93 -27.04
CA PHE A 13 24.50 6.76 -27.28
C PHE A 13 23.07 7.06 -26.82
N PRO A 14 22.03 6.88 -27.67
CA PRO A 14 20.66 7.02 -27.23
C PRO A 14 20.30 5.88 -26.28
N THR A 15 20.04 6.21 -25.01
CA THR A 15 19.52 5.27 -24.02
C THR A 15 18.02 5.06 -24.23
N TYR A 16 17.64 4.36 -25.29
CA TYR A 16 16.29 3.84 -25.44
C TYR A 16 16.35 2.33 -25.59
N SER A 17 16.24 1.63 -24.48
CA SER A 17 15.91 0.21 -24.47
C SER A 17 14.40 0.09 -24.68
N PHE A 18 13.99 -0.17 -25.91
CA PHE A 18 12.66 -0.71 -26.15
C PHE A 18 12.68 -2.17 -25.72
N ALA A 19 11.87 -2.51 -24.72
CA ALA A 19 11.59 -3.90 -24.43
C ALA A 19 10.84 -4.48 -25.64
N GLU A 20 11.45 -5.46 -26.30
CA GLU A 20 10.83 -6.18 -27.40
C GLU A 20 9.54 -6.83 -26.87
N GLN A 21 8.42 -6.54 -27.53
CA GLN A 21 7.12 -6.99 -27.07
C GLN A 21 7.06 -8.53 -27.19
N LEU A 22 6.96 -9.21 -26.06
CA LEU A 22 6.79 -10.66 -26.01
C LEU A 22 5.50 -11.03 -26.74
N LEU A 23 5.63 -11.60 -27.94
CA LEU A 23 4.51 -12.14 -28.71
C LEU A 23 4.15 -13.51 -28.14
N ASP A 24 2.90 -13.65 -27.70
CA ASP A 24 2.36 -14.94 -27.27
C ASP A 24 1.84 -15.73 -28.48
N TYR A 25 2.48 -16.86 -28.79
CA TYR A 25 2.08 -17.78 -29.87
C TYR A 25 1.16 -18.92 -29.40
N THR A 26 0.81 -18.97 -28.11
CA THR A 26 0.12 -20.13 -27.53
C THR A 26 -1.37 -20.21 -27.87
N ASN A 27 -1.90 -19.26 -28.65
CA ASN A 27 -3.33 -19.14 -29.01
C ASN A 27 -4.25 -19.19 -27.77
N THR A 28 -3.70 -18.88 -26.60
CA THR A 28 -4.43 -18.82 -25.34
C THR A 28 -5.27 -17.55 -25.34
N ALA A 29 -6.45 -17.62 -24.72
CA ALA A 29 -7.27 -16.44 -24.54
C ALA A 29 -6.52 -15.47 -23.62
N VAL A 30 -5.90 -14.44 -24.20
CA VAL A 30 -5.26 -13.38 -23.42
C VAL A 30 -6.36 -12.71 -22.60
N PRO A 31 -6.28 -12.76 -21.25
CA PRO A 31 -7.28 -12.10 -20.43
C PRO A 31 -7.19 -10.59 -20.70
N SER A 32 -8.30 -10.02 -21.17
CA SER A 32 -8.38 -8.58 -21.40
C SER A 32 -8.34 -7.88 -20.05
N VAL A 33 -7.32 -7.07 -19.82
CA VAL A 33 -7.30 -6.16 -18.67
C VAL A 33 -8.46 -5.18 -18.88
N PRO A 34 -9.43 -5.11 -17.96
CA PRO A 34 -10.53 -4.15 -18.09
C PRO A 34 -9.93 -2.74 -18.22
N LYS A 35 -10.46 -1.97 -19.16
CA LYS A 35 -10.03 -0.58 -19.38
C LYS A 35 -10.10 0.16 -18.04
N SER A 36 -9.03 0.91 -17.73
CA SER A 36 -9.01 1.81 -16.57
C SER A 36 -10.34 2.55 -16.51
N VAL A 37 -11.01 2.39 -15.37
CA VAL A 37 -12.24 3.10 -15.05
C VAL A 37 -11.84 4.57 -15.03
N GLY A 38 -12.13 5.28 -16.11
CA GLY A 38 -12.20 6.74 -16.08
C GLY A 38 -13.07 7.14 -14.88
N ASN A 39 -12.75 8.28 -14.28
CA ASN A 39 -13.12 8.86 -12.98
C ASN A 39 -14.61 8.81 -12.52
N ASP A 40 -15.46 8.00 -13.14
CA ASP A 40 -16.82 7.71 -12.75
C ASP A 40 -16.82 6.51 -11.80
N ASN A 41 -16.91 6.85 -10.51
CA ASN A 41 -16.96 5.97 -9.34
C ASN A 41 -18.18 5.01 -9.34
N LYS A 42 -18.34 4.17 -10.37
CA LYS A 42 -19.42 3.18 -10.47
C LYS A 42 -19.15 1.86 -9.75
N TYR A 43 -18.10 1.81 -8.93
CA TYR A 43 -17.81 0.70 -8.01
C TYR A 43 -18.00 1.07 -6.52
N LYS A 44 -18.77 2.12 -6.22
CA LYS A 44 -19.44 2.17 -4.92
C LYS A 44 -20.63 1.23 -4.98
N HIS A 45 -20.73 0.35 -3.98
CA HIS A 45 -21.88 -0.50 -3.68
C HIS A 45 -21.84 -1.95 -4.18
N VAL A 46 -20.84 -2.71 -3.73
CA VAL A 46 -21.08 -4.13 -3.37
C VAL A 46 -20.63 -4.32 -1.92
N GLY A 47 -21.60 -4.23 -1.02
CA GLY A 47 -21.57 -4.77 0.34
C GLY A 47 -20.44 -4.27 1.25
N THR A 48 -20.59 -3.10 1.86
CA THR A 48 -19.85 -2.82 3.10
C THR A 48 -20.66 -1.90 3.98
N ASN A 49 -20.90 -2.38 5.20
CA ASN A 49 -21.63 -1.71 6.27
C ASN A 49 -21.28 -0.21 6.38
N GLU A 50 -22.28 0.58 6.74
CA GLU A 50 -22.41 2.04 6.67
C GLU A 50 -21.42 2.87 7.53
N GLN A 51 -20.14 2.47 7.67
CA GLN A 51 -19.18 3.17 8.55
C GLN A 51 -17.85 3.58 7.91
N GLU A 52 -17.57 3.25 6.65
CA GLU A 52 -16.25 3.52 6.02
C GLU A 52 -16.29 4.56 4.89
N GLN A 53 -17.01 5.66 5.09
CA GLN A 53 -16.78 6.89 4.30
C GLN A 53 -16.34 8.05 5.19
N ASP A 54 -15.37 7.81 6.06
CA ASP A 54 -14.72 8.89 6.77
C ASP A 54 -13.52 9.38 5.95
N LEU A 55 -13.79 10.38 5.11
CA LEU A 55 -12.85 11.05 4.19
C LEU A 55 -11.64 11.67 4.91
N ASN A 56 -11.60 11.62 6.24
CA ASN A 56 -10.56 12.22 7.08
C ASN A 56 -9.47 11.24 7.52
N PHE A 57 -9.54 9.97 7.13
CA PHE A 57 -8.52 8.98 7.48
C PHE A 57 -7.61 8.64 6.30
N ILE A 58 -6.30 8.68 6.57
CA ILE A 58 -5.28 8.13 5.70
C ILE A 58 -5.19 6.63 5.99
N HIS A 59 -5.31 5.81 4.96
CA HIS A 59 -5.15 4.36 5.09
C HIS A 59 -3.67 4.00 4.90
N LEU A 60 -3.11 3.25 5.83
CA LEU A 60 -1.70 2.89 5.88
C LEU A 60 -1.57 1.37 6.06
N PHE A 61 -0.43 0.84 5.61
CA PHE A 61 0.03 -0.50 5.93
C PHE A 61 1.37 -0.38 6.62
N LEU A 62 1.41 -0.71 7.92
CA LEU A 62 2.59 -0.50 8.75
C LEU A 62 3.11 -1.84 9.27
N ASN A 63 4.43 -1.93 9.41
CA ASN A 63 5.04 -2.97 10.21
C ASN A 63 4.79 -2.64 11.70
N ILE A 64 4.39 -3.64 12.47
CA ILE A 64 4.14 -3.51 13.90
C ILE A 64 5.22 -4.27 14.66
N SER A 65 5.87 -3.61 15.62
CA SER A 65 6.73 -4.28 16.58
C SER A 65 6.11 -4.31 17.96
N ILE A 66 6.12 -5.47 18.61
CA ILE A 66 5.66 -5.64 20.00
C ILE A 66 6.86 -6.08 20.83
N ASN A 67 7.18 -5.32 21.89
CA ASN A 67 8.36 -5.58 22.73
C ASN A 67 9.65 -5.73 21.90
N SER A 68 9.85 -4.83 20.92
CA SER A 68 10.97 -4.84 19.99
C SER A 68 11.05 -6.04 19.02
N ASN A 69 10.02 -6.89 18.97
CA ASN A 69 9.91 -7.93 17.97
C ASN A 69 9.02 -7.44 16.83
N ALA A 70 9.62 -7.15 15.68
CA ALA A 70 8.90 -6.73 14.49
C ALA A 70 8.14 -7.92 13.88
N SER A 71 6.87 -7.70 13.55
CA SER A 71 6.09 -8.60 12.72
C SER A 71 6.64 -8.58 11.30
N GLU A 72 6.65 -9.71 10.62
CA GLU A 72 6.96 -9.75 9.19
C GLU A 72 5.78 -9.21 8.37
N ASP A 73 4.56 -9.44 8.86
CA ASP A 73 3.33 -9.03 8.20
C ASP A 73 3.03 -7.54 8.42
N LEU A 74 2.65 -6.88 7.32
CA LEU A 74 2.10 -5.53 7.36
C LEU A 74 0.65 -5.57 7.83
N VAL A 75 0.30 -4.61 8.68
CA VAL A 75 -1.05 -4.50 9.23
C VAL A 75 -1.73 -3.24 8.73
N ALA A 76 -3.00 -3.38 8.36
CA ALA A 76 -3.83 -2.26 7.94
C ALA A 76 -4.19 -1.36 9.12
N VAL A 77 -3.92 -0.07 8.98
CA VAL A 77 -4.15 0.96 9.99
C VAL A 77 -4.77 2.20 9.34
N LYS A 78 -5.60 2.91 10.09
CA LYS A 78 -6.13 4.23 9.72
C LYS A 78 -5.44 5.28 10.57
N GLN A 79 -4.98 6.35 9.93
CA GLN A 79 -4.44 7.52 10.60
C GLN A 79 -5.43 8.69 10.47
N SER A 80 -5.83 9.28 11.58
CA SER A 80 -6.65 10.49 11.60
C SER A 80 -5.83 11.74 11.30
N LYS A 81 -6.49 12.88 11.07
CA LYS A 81 -5.83 14.19 10.85
C LYS A 81 -4.96 14.65 12.03
N ASP A 82 -5.33 14.28 13.25
CA ASP A 82 -4.53 14.55 14.47
C ASP A 82 -3.40 13.53 14.67
N GLY A 83 -3.16 12.65 13.69
CA GLY A 83 -2.05 11.70 13.67
C GLY A 83 -2.28 10.43 14.49
N LYS A 84 -3.45 10.28 15.13
CA LYS A 84 -3.78 9.08 15.89
C LYS A 84 -3.97 7.89 14.97
N LEU A 85 -3.52 6.73 15.42
CA LEU A 85 -3.60 5.49 14.69
C LEU A 85 -4.73 4.62 15.23
N TYR A 86 -5.45 4.01 14.30
CA TYR A 86 -6.56 3.11 14.54
C TYR A 86 -6.28 1.80 13.82
N ILE A 87 -6.49 0.69 14.52
CA ILE A 87 -6.23 -0.66 14.04
C ILE A 87 -7.48 -1.51 14.27
N ARG A 88 -7.75 -2.48 13.39
CA ARG A 88 -8.88 -3.39 13.62
C ARG A 88 -8.64 -4.27 14.83
N SER A 89 -9.67 -4.46 15.64
CA SER A 89 -9.67 -5.38 16.78
C SER A 89 -9.28 -6.81 16.38
N SER A 90 -9.68 -7.29 15.21
CA SER A 90 -9.23 -8.59 14.70
C SER A 90 -7.71 -8.67 14.50
N ALA A 91 -7.09 -7.62 13.97
CA ALA A 91 -5.64 -7.57 13.80
C ALA A 91 -4.93 -7.54 15.17
N LEU A 92 -5.47 -6.81 16.14
CA LEU A 92 -4.98 -6.81 17.51
C LEU A 92 -5.06 -8.20 18.18
N LYS A 93 -6.13 -8.96 17.91
CA LYS A 93 -6.28 -10.36 18.38
C LYS A 93 -5.27 -11.29 17.73
N THR A 94 -5.01 -11.14 16.42
CA THR A 94 -3.94 -11.88 15.71
C THR A 94 -2.57 -11.61 16.31
N LEU A 95 -2.32 -10.37 16.72
CA LEU A 95 -1.10 -9.95 17.43
C LEU A 95 -1.07 -10.42 18.89
N ARG A 96 -2.10 -11.13 19.36
CA ARG A 96 -2.24 -11.68 20.72
C ARG A 96 -2.17 -10.61 21.82
N LEU A 97 -2.60 -9.39 21.50
CA LEU A 97 -2.71 -8.33 22.49
C LEU A 97 -3.94 -8.58 23.37
N LYS A 98 -3.80 -8.32 24.67
CA LYS A 98 -4.91 -8.47 25.63
C LYS A 98 -5.95 -7.39 25.35
N MET A 99 -7.11 -7.80 24.87
CA MET A 99 -8.25 -6.95 24.55
C MET A 99 -9.46 -7.36 25.39
N ASP A 100 -10.43 -6.46 25.52
CA ASP A 100 -11.75 -6.84 26.05
C ASP A 100 -12.43 -7.80 25.06
N GLU A 101 -12.90 -8.94 25.56
CA GLU A 101 -13.53 -10.01 24.77
C GLU A 101 -14.80 -9.54 24.08
N HIS A 102 -15.45 -8.48 24.59
CA HIS A 102 -16.70 -7.96 24.05
C HIS A 102 -16.52 -7.08 22.80
N ILE A 103 -15.28 -6.74 22.41
CA ILE A 103 -15.04 -5.91 21.23
C ILE A 103 -15.21 -6.75 19.95
N PRO A 104 -16.14 -6.37 19.05
CA PRO A 104 -16.35 -7.06 17.78
C PRO A 104 -15.14 -6.91 16.85
N ASP A 105 -14.85 -7.96 16.08
CA ASP A 105 -13.65 -8.11 15.24
C ASP A 105 -13.50 -7.07 14.12
N ASN A 106 -14.60 -6.46 13.69
CA ASN A 106 -14.59 -5.47 12.62
C ASN A 106 -14.37 -4.02 13.11
N GLN A 107 -14.33 -3.81 14.42
CA GLN A 107 -14.24 -2.47 15.00
C GLN A 107 -12.82 -1.90 14.88
N TRP A 108 -12.75 -0.62 14.50
CA TRP A 108 -11.52 0.16 14.57
C TRP A 108 -11.32 0.66 16.01
N VAL A 109 -10.17 0.38 16.57
CA VAL A 109 -9.78 0.75 17.94
C VAL A 109 -8.59 1.69 17.87
N CYS A 110 -8.61 2.78 18.63
CA CYS A 110 -7.47 3.69 18.71
C CYS A 110 -6.35 3.03 19.51
N ILE A 111 -5.12 3.07 19.00
CA ILE A 111 -3.97 2.47 19.68
C ILE A 111 -3.73 3.12 21.05
N ASN A 112 -3.98 4.43 21.16
CA ASN A 112 -3.79 5.18 22.40
C ASN A 112 -4.80 4.81 23.51
N ASP A 113 -5.94 4.22 23.15
CA ASP A 113 -6.97 3.81 24.11
C ASP A 113 -6.72 2.40 24.65
N LEU A 114 -5.67 1.71 24.17
CA LEU A 114 -5.31 0.38 24.62
C LEU A 114 -4.66 0.44 26.00
N ASN A 115 -5.39 -0.02 27.01
CA ASN A 115 -4.90 -0.04 28.38
C ASN A 115 -3.76 -1.07 28.55
N GLY A 116 -2.66 -0.65 29.21
CA GLY A 116 -1.55 -1.52 29.56
C GLY A 116 -0.52 -1.77 28.45
N ILE A 117 -0.55 -0.97 27.39
CA ILE A 117 0.46 -0.92 26.32
C ILE A 117 1.11 0.46 26.36
N GLN A 118 2.44 0.53 26.45
CA GLN A 118 3.23 1.77 26.54
C GLN A 118 4.42 1.71 25.60
#